data_AF-A0A2N9NCX2-F1
#
_entry.id   AF-A0A2N9NCX2-F1
#
_cell.length_a   1.000
_cell.length_b   1.000
_cell.length_c   1.000
_cell.angle_alpha   90.00
_cell.angle_beta   90.00
_cell.angle_gamma   90.00
#
_symmetry.space_group_name_H-M   'P 1'
#
loop_
_entity.id
_entity.type
_entity.pdbx_description
1 polymer ?
#
loop_
_entity_poly.entity_id
_entity_poly.type
_entity_poly.pdbx_seq_one_letter_code
_entity_poly.pdbx_strand_id
1 'polypeptide(L)'
;MPNARTRCRATNVWSGARRVRCPDWVLRTWRWLAAVSCAGIECVKSHTPRMARLEPVFFGVRGKERVKRLYDRSQLKLGSRVYVRFSDQGDASDFSPSQIAESIPHWVRWIATSEWYAELVPRFELRPEFAERIYKELEGYLGRTDIDAAVAKFVGMVRMERFYLTDELGGNPLSVVFTIIDRLNVCKSLGEHSPYPEMIRSKLDDPLVTYLYLTCFDRLGQPADWLDFGAWMESSKHKSERDGIVQRLQSQGLEDGTRSLHREYNSVYGVRSSFFRFLRSLPPKTHRELLDSIDRDVSTYLPNLSGRQATDEEKEKYLFRRRNDYTHKADFRPPPGEWFGGGIASPVQEFTAKNWTSTQTRGWPDILEKTVRIGLAQYLSAAI
;
A
#
# COMPACT_ATOMS: atom_id res chain seq x y z
N MET A 1 -57.21 -9.59 -14.76
CA MET A 1 -55.87 -9.65 -14.15
C MET A 1 -55.59 -11.08 -13.71
N PRO A 2 -54.67 -11.76 -14.40
CA PRO A 2 -53.75 -12.68 -13.72
C PRO A 2 -52.29 -12.60 -14.25
N ASN A 3 -51.40 -13.13 -13.43
CA ASN A 3 -49.93 -13.12 -13.47
C ASN A 3 -49.27 -13.57 -14.78
N ALA A 4 -48.37 -12.75 -15.32
CA ALA A 4 -47.38 -13.15 -16.32
C ALA A 4 -46.12 -13.70 -15.63
N ARG A 5 -45.86 -15.00 -15.81
CA ARG A 5 -44.57 -15.64 -15.49
C ARG A 5 -43.71 -15.66 -16.75
N THR A 6 -42.70 -14.81 -16.81
CA THR A 6 -41.68 -14.86 -17.87
C THR A 6 -40.59 -15.84 -17.45
N ARG A 7 -40.49 -16.99 -18.15
CA ARG A 7 -39.38 -17.94 -18.04
C ARG A 7 -38.24 -17.49 -18.97
N CYS A 8 -37.09 -17.11 -18.42
CA CYS A 8 -35.84 -17.03 -19.18
C CYS A 8 -35.20 -18.42 -19.29
N ARG A 9 -35.08 -18.94 -20.52
CA ARG A 9 -34.21 -20.08 -20.84
C ARG A 9 -32.79 -19.54 -21.09
N ALA A 10 -31.84 -19.92 -20.25
CA ALA A 10 -30.42 -19.75 -20.56
C ALA A 10 -29.95 -20.98 -21.36
N THR A 11 -29.53 -20.77 -22.60
CA THR A 11 -28.82 -21.77 -23.41
C THR A 11 -27.36 -21.79 -23.00
N ASN A 12 -26.90 -22.91 -22.43
CA ASN A 12 -25.50 -23.20 -22.19
C ASN A 12 -24.81 -23.56 -23.52
N VAL A 13 -23.95 -22.66 -23.99
CA VAL A 13 -22.85 -22.96 -24.91
C VAL A 13 -21.59 -22.49 -24.20
N TRP A 14 -20.45 -23.15 -24.42
CA TRP A 14 -19.12 -23.01 -23.77
C TRP A 14 -18.74 -24.21 -22.88
N SER A 15 -18.55 -25.37 -23.52
CA SER A 15 -17.65 -26.42 -23.06
C SER A 15 -16.31 -26.27 -23.79
N GLY A 16 -15.23 -25.90 -23.09
CA GLY A 16 -13.89 -25.95 -23.73
C GLY A 16 -12.73 -25.16 -23.12
N ALA A 17 -12.87 -24.42 -22.01
CA ALA A 17 -11.74 -23.69 -21.43
C ALA A 17 -10.98 -24.55 -20.40
N ARG A 18 -9.71 -24.89 -20.70
CA ARG A 18 -8.78 -25.47 -19.70
C ARG A 18 -8.63 -24.48 -18.55
N ARG A 19 -8.78 -24.95 -17.31
CA ARG A 19 -8.51 -24.15 -16.11
C ARG A 19 -7.02 -23.84 -16.04
N VAL A 20 -6.64 -22.64 -16.44
CA VAL A 20 -5.32 -22.08 -16.13
C VAL A 20 -5.32 -21.81 -14.62
N ARG A 21 -4.45 -22.51 -13.87
CA ARG A 21 -4.25 -22.21 -12.44
C ARG A 21 -3.57 -20.85 -12.35
N CYS A 22 -4.27 -19.87 -11.80
CA CYS A 22 -3.68 -18.58 -11.46
C CYS A 22 -2.66 -18.80 -10.32
N PRO A 23 -1.40 -18.33 -10.43
CA PRO A 23 -0.43 -18.44 -9.35
C PRO A 23 -0.93 -17.78 -8.06
N ASP A 24 -0.69 -18.41 -6.91
CA ASP A 24 -1.19 -17.96 -5.59
C ASP A 24 -0.80 -16.52 -5.23
N TRP A 25 0.33 -16.02 -5.75
CA TRP A 25 0.77 -14.65 -5.51
C TRP A 25 -0.13 -13.60 -6.20
N VAL A 26 -0.67 -13.90 -7.38
CA VAL A 26 -1.61 -13.01 -8.10
C VAL A 26 -2.90 -12.84 -7.30
N LEU A 27 -3.43 -13.92 -6.72
CA LEU A 27 -4.62 -13.89 -5.87
C LEU A 27 -4.39 -13.13 -4.55
N ARG A 28 -3.18 -13.15 -4.01
CA ARG A 28 -2.80 -12.40 -2.80
C ARG A 28 -2.72 -10.89 -3.08
N THR A 29 -2.11 -10.49 -4.19
CA THR A 29 -2.02 -9.08 -4.61
C THR A 29 -3.41 -8.52 -4.89
N TRP A 30 -4.28 -9.27 -5.57
CA TRP A 30 -5.66 -8.86 -5.82
C TRP A 30 -6.51 -8.74 -4.55
N ARG A 31 -6.39 -9.67 -3.59
CA ARG A 31 -7.09 -9.57 -2.30
C ARG A 31 -6.60 -8.39 -1.46
N TRP A 32 -5.31 -8.08 -1.51
CA TRP A 32 -4.73 -6.93 -0.82
C TRP A 32 -5.14 -5.61 -1.47
N LEU A 33 -5.08 -5.50 -2.80
CA LEU A 33 -5.57 -4.31 -3.54
C LEU A 33 -7.07 -4.07 -3.32
N ALA A 34 -7.88 -5.14 -3.27
CA ALA A 34 -9.29 -5.05 -2.92
C ALA A 34 -9.49 -4.58 -1.46
N ALA A 35 -8.69 -5.06 -0.51
CA ALA A 35 -8.76 -4.61 0.89
C ALA A 35 -8.36 -3.14 1.06
N VAL A 36 -7.36 -2.66 0.33
CA VAL A 36 -6.93 -1.25 0.33
C VAL A 36 -7.95 -0.34 -0.35
N SER A 37 -8.56 -0.79 -1.46
CA SER A 37 -9.62 -0.02 -2.14
C SER A 37 -10.96 0.01 -1.39
N CYS A 38 -11.20 -0.94 -0.49
CA CYS A 38 -12.43 -1.03 0.31
C CYS A 38 -12.31 -0.39 1.71
N ALA A 39 -11.16 0.22 2.06
CA ALA A 39 -10.93 0.84 3.36
C ALA A 39 -11.83 2.05 3.69
N GLY A 40 -12.73 2.46 2.78
CA GLY A 40 -13.70 3.56 2.99
C GLY A 40 -15.16 3.15 3.09
N ILE A 41 -15.48 1.85 3.07
CA ILE A 41 -16.86 1.38 3.25
C ILE A 41 -16.94 0.67 4.61
N GLU A 42 -17.26 1.43 5.66
CA GLU A 42 -17.70 0.84 6.93
C GLU A 42 -19.03 0.14 6.69
N CYS A 43 -18.95 -1.15 6.33
CA CYS A 43 -20.10 -2.03 6.38
C CYS A 43 -20.52 -2.08 7.85
N VAL A 44 -21.69 -1.53 8.18
CA VAL A 44 -22.30 -1.60 9.50
C VAL A 44 -22.50 -3.08 9.84
N LYS A 45 -21.50 -3.67 10.49
CA LYS A 45 -21.53 -5.08 10.88
C LYS A 45 -22.52 -5.21 12.02
N SER A 46 -23.66 -5.82 11.74
CA SER A 46 -24.54 -6.35 12.76
C SER A 46 -23.70 -7.25 13.68
N HIS A 47 -23.54 -6.84 14.95
CA HIS A 47 -22.75 -7.53 15.96
C HIS A 47 -23.49 -8.79 16.46
N THR A 48 -23.80 -9.72 15.56
CA THR A 48 -24.00 -11.10 15.99
C THR A 48 -22.62 -11.65 16.35
N PRO A 49 -22.37 -12.07 17.62
CA PRO A 49 -21.10 -12.64 18.02
C PRO A 49 -20.85 -13.88 17.16
N ARG A 50 -19.95 -13.74 16.18
CA ARG A 50 -19.57 -14.83 15.30
C ARG A 50 -18.83 -15.84 16.17
N MET A 51 -19.42 -17.01 16.38
CA MET A 51 -18.74 -18.10 17.10
C MET A 51 -17.35 -18.30 16.51
N ALA A 52 -16.34 -18.30 17.38
CA ALA A 52 -14.94 -18.47 17.00
C ALA A 52 -14.81 -19.79 16.22
N ARG A 53 -14.39 -19.71 14.96
CA ARG A 53 -14.09 -20.91 14.16
C ARG A 53 -12.67 -21.33 14.48
N LEU A 54 -12.54 -22.41 15.25
CA LEU A 54 -11.25 -23.02 15.52
C LEU A 54 -10.77 -23.79 14.29
N GLU A 55 -9.60 -23.44 13.77
CA GLU A 55 -8.99 -24.08 12.61
C GLU A 55 -7.56 -24.54 12.95
N PRO A 56 -7.00 -25.53 12.25
CA PRO A 56 -5.62 -25.96 12.48
C PRO A 56 -4.61 -24.84 12.19
N VAL A 57 -3.70 -24.63 13.13
CA VAL A 57 -2.56 -23.70 13.06
C VAL A 57 -1.32 -24.44 13.56
N PHE A 58 -0.19 -24.22 12.91
CA PHE A 58 1.12 -24.69 13.38
C PHE A 58 1.82 -23.56 14.11
N PHE A 59 2.22 -23.79 15.36
CA PHE A 59 3.00 -22.82 16.12
C PHE A 59 4.46 -23.24 16.19
N GLY A 60 5.37 -22.31 15.97
CA GLY A 60 6.79 -22.48 16.28
C GLY A 60 7.16 -21.58 17.44
N VAL A 61 7.76 -22.13 18.50
CA VAL A 61 8.14 -21.39 19.71
C VAL A 61 9.63 -21.55 19.93
N ARG A 62 10.38 -20.44 19.99
CA ARG A 62 11.84 -20.45 20.25
C ARG A 62 12.66 -21.36 19.32
N GLY A 63 12.27 -21.46 18.05
CA GLY A 63 12.96 -22.32 17.07
C GLY A 63 12.81 -23.83 17.33
N LYS A 64 11.95 -24.24 18.27
CA LYS A 64 11.59 -25.65 18.49
C LYS A 64 10.61 -26.15 17.41
N GLU A 65 10.34 -27.45 17.48
CA GLU A 65 9.46 -28.20 16.57
C GLU A 65 8.05 -27.58 16.44
N ARG A 66 7.42 -27.80 15.28
CA ARG A 66 6.11 -27.22 14.93
C ARG A 66 5.00 -27.93 15.69
N VAL A 67 4.26 -27.21 16.53
CA VAL A 67 3.13 -27.75 17.29
C VAL A 67 1.81 -27.44 16.60
N LYS A 68 1.08 -28.46 16.16
CA LYS A 68 -0.24 -28.30 15.55
C LYS A 68 -1.33 -28.18 16.62
N ARG A 69 -2.15 -27.14 16.56
CA ARG A 69 -3.30 -26.91 17.45
C ARG A 69 -4.49 -26.31 16.71
N LEU A 70 -5.67 -26.46 17.29
CA LEU A 70 -6.87 -25.74 16.85
C LEU A 70 -6.85 -24.35 17.47
N TYR A 71 -6.98 -23.31 16.66
CA TYR A 71 -6.91 -21.93 17.10
C TYR A 71 -7.81 -21.03 16.25
N ASP A 72 -8.33 -19.95 16.83
CA ASP A 72 -9.07 -18.95 16.06
C ASP A 72 -8.10 -18.10 15.23
N ARG A 73 -7.99 -18.41 13.94
CA ARG A 73 -7.09 -17.71 13.01
C ARG A 73 -7.37 -16.22 12.90
N SER A 74 -8.59 -15.75 13.23
CA SER A 74 -8.91 -14.32 13.20
C SER A 74 -8.20 -13.53 14.31
N GLN A 75 -7.77 -14.22 15.37
CA GLN A 75 -6.97 -13.65 16.46
C GLN A 75 -5.46 -13.62 16.13
N LEU A 76 -5.03 -14.36 15.11
CA LEU A 76 -3.63 -14.39 14.68
C LEU A 76 -3.36 -13.27 13.68
N LYS A 77 -2.69 -12.24 14.18
CA LYS A 77 -2.08 -11.17 13.39
C LYS A 77 -0.65 -11.01 13.84
N LEU A 78 0.18 -10.38 13.01
CA LEU A 78 1.51 -9.97 13.42
C LEU A 78 1.38 -9.15 14.73
N GLY A 79 2.27 -9.37 15.69
CA GLY A 79 2.25 -8.73 17.00
C GLY A 79 1.14 -9.19 17.97
N SER A 80 0.17 -10.00 17.53
CA SER A 80 -0.84 -10.56 18.44
C SER A 80 -0.18 -11.35 19.58
N ARG A 81 -0.74 -11.23 20.78
CA ARG A 81 -0.30 -12.00 21.94
C ARG A 81 -0.97 -13.37 21.95
N VAL A 82 -0.16 -14.42 22.13
CA VAL A 82 -0.59 -15.80 22.32
C VAL A 82 -0.01 -16.29 23.63
N TYR A 83 -0.87 -16.79 24.51
CA TYR A 83 -0.46 -17.35 25.79
C TYR A 83 -0.10 -18.82 25.59
N VAL A 84 1.15 -19.15 25.90
CA VAL A 84 1.71 -20.49 25.69
C VAL A 84 1.93 -21.14 27.04
N ARG A 85 1.33 -22.30 27.28
CA ARG A 85 1.67 -23.16 28.42
C ARG A 85 2.76 -24.14 28.00
N PHE A 86 3.72 -24.37 28.88
CA PHE A 86 4.77 -25.35 28.68
C PHE A 86 4.54 -26.53 29.62
N SER A 87 4.88 -27.73 29.15
CA SER A 87 4.99 -28.92 30.00
C SER A 87 6.19 -28.82 30.95
N ASP A 88 6.28 -29.73 31.91
CA ASP A 88 7.44 -29.83 32.83
C ASP A 88 8.76 -30.07 32.09
N GLN A 89 8.70 -30.64 30.87
CA GLN A 89 9.87 -30.85 30.00
C GLN A 89 10.24 -29.58 29.19
N GLY A 90 9.50 -28.49 29.34
CA GLY A 90 9.74 -27.22 28.66
C GLY A 90 9.22 -27.18 27.22
N ASP A 91 8.34 -28.10 26.83
CA ASP A 91 7.72 -28.13 25.50
C ASP A 91 6.36 -27.47 25.50
N ALA A 92 6.08 -26.69 24.45
CA ALA A 92 4.84 -25.95 24.32
C ALA A 92 3.64 -26.92 24.19
N SER A 93 2.80 -26.96 25.21
CA SER A 93 1.69 -27.92 25.31
C SER A 93 0.35 -27.32 24.87
N ASP A 94 0.13 -26.03 25.13
CA ASP A 94 -1.16 -25.36 24.90
C ASP A 94 -1.00 -23.90 24.46
N PHE A 95 -1.98 -23.38 23.71
CA PHE A 95 -1.96 -22.08 23.05
C PHE A 95 -3.32 -21.42 23.13
N SER A 96 -3.40 -20.24 23.76
CA SER A 96 -4.65 -19.53 23.98
C SER A 96 -4.56 -18.05 23.58
N PRO A 97 -5.64 -17.43 23.06
CA PRO A 97 -5.71 -15.98 22.87
C PRO A 97 -5.80 -15.21 24.20
N SER A 98 -6.25 -15.88 25.27
CA SER A 98 -6.41 -15.31 26.61
C SER A 98 -5.50 -15.98 27.62
N GLN A 99 -5.16 -15.27 28.70
CA GLN A 99 -4.32 -15.82 29.76
C GLN A 99 -5.01 -17.02 30.42
N ILE A 100 -4.29 -18.13 30.50
CA ILE A 100 -4.69 -19.33 31.24
C ILE A 100 -3.66 -19.60 32.35
N ALA A 101 -4.00 -20.43 33.34
CA ALA A 101 -3.10 -20.80 34.43
C ALA A 101 -1.74 -21.26 33.87
N GLU A 102 -0.64 -20.74 34.42
CA GLU A 102 0.76 -21.09 34.07
C GLU A 102 1.18 -20.79 32.62
N SER A 103 0.36 -20.09 31.85
CA SER A 103 0.75 -19.66 30.51
C SER A 103 1.59 -18.40 30.53
N ILE A 104 2.57 -18.34 29.62
CA ILE A 104 3.48 -17.22 29.44
C ILE A 104 3.12 -16.51 28.12
N PRO A 105 2.99 -15.18 28.11
CA PRO A 105 2.70 -14.46 26.88
C PRO A 105 3.86 -14.59 25.88
N HIS A 106 3.51 -14.90 24.64
CA HIS A 106 4.38 -14.80 23.47
C HIS A 106 3.71 -13.92 22.42
N TRP A 107 4.49 -13.39 21.48
CA TRP A 107 4.02 -12.53 20.42
C TRP A 107 4.21 -13.20 19.08
N VAL A 108 3.22 -13.08 18.20
CA VAL A 108 3.31 -13.54 16.82
C VAL A 108 4.30 -12.66 16.08
N ARG A 109 5.47 -13.20 15.73
CA ARG A 109 6.51 -12.52 14.93
C ARG A 109 6.33 -12.70 13.43
N TRP A 110 5.72 -13.80 13.01
CA TRP A 110 5.53 -14.11 11.60
C TRP A 110 4.36 -15.06 11.39
N ILE A 111 3.68 -14.92 10.24
CA ILE A 111 2.60 -15.81 9.83
C ILE A 111 2.85 -16.27 8.38
N ALA A 112 3.02 -17.57 8.18
CA ALA A 112 3.00 -18.18 6.85
C ALA A 112 1.57 -18.65 6.53
N THR A 113 0.81 -17.83 5.80
CA THR A 113 -0.62 -18.07 5.55
C THR A 113 -0.91 -19.26 4.63
N SER A 114 0.06 -19.73 3.84
CA SER A 114 -0.08 -20.93 2.99
C SER A 114 -0.36 -22.19 3.81
N GLU A 115 0.24 -22.28 4.99
CA GLU A 115 0.15 -23.44 5.87
C GLU A 115 -0.35 -23.09 7.27
N TRP A 116 -0.70 -21.82 7.49
CA TRP A 116 -1.05 -21.26 8.80
C TRP A 116 -0.03 -21.60 9.88
N TYR A 117 1.24 -21.30 9.57
CA TYR A 117 2.31 -21.33 10.56
C TYR A 117 2.42 -19.96 11.24
N ALA A 118 2.44 -19.93 12.57
CA ALA A 118 2.66 -18.74 13.37
C ALA A 118 3.93 -18.91 14.22
N GLU A 119 4.91 -18.05 13.98
CA GLU A 119 6.13 -18.00 14.79
C GLU A 119 5.89 -17.15 16.04
N LEU A 120 6.15 -17.72 17.21
CA LEU A 120 5.97 -17.07 18.50
C LEU A 120 7.31 -16.82 19.18
N VAL A 121 7.47 -15.59 19.69
CA VAL A 121 8.65 -15.13 20.42
C VAL A 121 8.25 -14.56 21.78
N PRO A 122 9.08 -14.70 22.83
CA PRO A 122 8.81 -14.15 24.16
C PRO A 122 9.02 -12.63 24.24
N ARG A 123 9.57 -12.00 23.21
CA ARG A 123 9.62 -10.55 23.04
C ARG A 123 9.54 -10.29 21.54
N PHE A 124 8.65 -9.42 21.12
CA PHE A 124 8.60 -9.07 19.71
C PHE A 124 9.85 -8.31 19.33
N GLU A 125 10.61 -8.89 18.41
CA GLU A 125 11.77 -8.29 17.79
C GLU A 125 11.62 -8.50 16.29
N LEU A 126 11.98 -7.49 15.51
CA LEU A 126 12.00 -7.66 14.07
C LEU A 126 13.06 -8.69 13.69
N ARG A 127 12.63 -9.60 12.83
CA ARG A 127 13.41 -10.08 11.69
C ARG A 127 14.80 -9.46 11.48
N PRO A 128 15.97 -10.01 11.88
CA PRO A 128 17.24 -9.50 11.36
C PRO A 128 17.28 -9.50 9.82
N GLU A 129 16.60 -10.47 9.21
CA GLU A 129 16.42 -10.56 7.76
C GLU A 129 15.60 -9.41 7.17
N PHE A 130 14.81 -8.70 7.98
CA PHE A 130 14.07 -7.52 7.51
C PHE A 130 15.00 -6.32 7.28
N ALA A 131 15.88 -6.03 8.24
CA ALA A 131 16.91 -5.00 8.06
C ALA A 131 17.87 -5.37 6.92
N GLU A 132 18.20 -6.65 6.77
CA GLU A 132 18.97 -7.16 5.62
C GLU A 132 18.26 -6.93 4.29
N ARG A 133 16.95 -7.17 4.22
CA ARG A 133 16.16 -6.89 3.02
C ARG A 133 16.16 -5.40 2.69
N ILE A 134 15.97 -4.52 3.69
CA ILE A 134 16.05 -3.06 3.47
C ILE A 134 17.44 -2.67 2.94
N TYR A 135 18.50 -3.21 3.55
CA TYR A 135 19.87 -2.95 3.13
C TYR A 135 20.13 -3.36 1.69
N LYS A 136 19.68 -4.54 1.27
CA LYS A 136 19.78 -4.99 -0.13
C LYS A 136 19.01 -4.09 -1.10
N GLU A 137 17.86 -3.56 -0.69
CA GLU A 137 17.09 -2.64 -1.52
C GLU A 137 17.73 -1.25 -1.63
N LEU A 138 18.40 -0.80 -0.56
CA LEU A 138 18.97 0.54 -0.42
C LEU A 138 20.50 0.57 -0.54
N GLU A 139 21.11 -0.51 -1.03
CA GLU A 139 22.55 -0.58 -1.22
C GLU A 139 23.02 0.60 -2.08
N GLY A 140 24.02 1.33 -1.58
CA GLY A 140 24.54 2.55 -2.20
C GLY A 140 23.78 3.85 -1.87
N TYR A 141 22.63 3.78 -1.19
CA TYR A 141 21.87 4.97 -0.76
C TYR A 141 21.94 5.22 0.75
N LEU A 142 21.99 4.17 1.57
CA LEU A 142 22.04 4.29 3.03
C LEU A 142 22.90 3.17 3.64
N GLY A 143 23.70 3.51 4.66
CA GLY A 143 24.56 2.55 5.35
C GLY A 143 23.78 1.53 6.19
N ARG A 144 24.35 0.35 6.42
CA ARG A 144 23.68 -0.67 7.26
C ARG A 144 23.43 -0.19 8.68
N THR A 145 24.42 0.45 9.31
CA THR A 145 24.30 1.02 10.66
C THR A 145 23.12 1.99 10.76
N ASP A 146 22.94 2.83 9.75
CA ASP A 146 21.86 3.82 9.68
C ASP A 146 20.49 3.14 9.56
N ILE A 147 20.40 2.10 8.73
CA ILE A 147 19.18 1.29 8.59
C ILE A 147 18.83 0.63 9.92
N ASP A 148 19.78 0.00 10.60
CA ASP A 148 19.54 -0.66 11.88
C ASP A 148 19.09 0.34 12.96
N ALA A 149 19.71 1.53 13.00
CA ALA A 149 19.32 2.61 13.91
C ALA A 149 17.89 3.13 13.64
N ALA A 150 17.56 3.41 12.37
CA ALA A 150 16.23 3.86 11.97
C ALA A 150 15.15 2.82 12.29
N VAL A 151 15.41 1.55 11.96
CA VAL A 151 14.50 0.44 12.24
C VAL A 151 14.29 0.26 13.75
N ALA A 152 15.37 0.33 14.55
CA ALA A 152 15.27 0.24 16.00
C ALA A 152 14.41 1.37 16.58
N LYS A 153 14.60 2.61 16.11
CA LYS A 153 13.77 3.76 16.52
C LYS A 153 12.30 3.55 16.16
N PHE A 154 12.01 3.13 14.92
CA PHE A 154 10.65 2.88 14.48
C PHE A 154 9.98 1.76 15.26
N VAL A 155 10.68 0.66 15.57
CA VAL A 155 10.17 -0.39 16.46
C VAL A 155 9.84 0.18 17.84
N GLY A 156 10.70 1.03 18.39
CA GLY A 156 10.46 1.70 19.67
C GLY A 156 9.23 2.62 19.69
N MET A 157 8.80 3.13 18.52
CA MET A 157 7.58 3.94 18.40
C MET A 157 6.30 3.10 18.35
N VAL A 158 6.39 1.82 17.99
CA VAL A 158 5.21 0.97 17.87
C VAL A 158 4.83 0.39 19.22
N ARG A 159 3.58 0.59 19.61
CA ARG A 159 2.98 -0.04 20.78
C ARG A 159 2.75 -1.51 20.48
N MET A 160 3.75 -2.34 20.75
CA MET A 160 3.74 -3.74 20.36
C MET A 160 2.55 -4.51 20.95
N GLU A 161 2.09 -4.14 22.15
CA GLU A 161 0.90 -4.68 22.79
C GLU A 161 -0.42 -4.32 22.09
N ARG A 162 -0.38 -3.41 21.12
CA ARG A 162 -1.51 -2.99 20.28
C ARG A 162 -1.27 -3.25 18.79
N PHE A 163 -0.14 -3.83 18.41
CA PHE A 163 0.26 -4.02 17.01
C PHE A 163 -0.78 -4.77 16.15
N TYR A 164 -1.57 -5.65 16.78
CA TYR A 164 -2.64 -6.40 16.12
C TYR A 164 -3.94 -5.59 15.90
N LEU A 165 -4.07 -4.42 16.53
CA LEU A 165 -5.10 -3.45 16.19
C LEU A 165 -4.71 -2.82 14.85
N THR A 166 -5.63 -2.88 13.89
CA THR A 166 -5.39 -2.54 12.48
C THR A 166 -4.83 -1.13 12.28
N ASP A 167 -5.12 -0.24 13.22
CA ASP A 167 -4.88 1.19 13.10
C ASP A 167 -3.45 1.55 13.52
N GLU A 168 -2.85 0.78 14.44
CA GLU A 168 -1.47 0.97 14.89
C GLU A 168 -0.46 0.67 13.77
N LEU A 169 -0.76 -0.30 12.90
CA LEU A 169 0.03 -0.54 11.69
C LEU A 169 -0.25 0.50 10.62
N GLY A 170 -1.51 0.90 10.38
CA GLY A 170 -1.85 1.79 9.27
C GLY A 170 -1.07 3.12 9.25
N GLY A 171 -0.85 3.70 10.43
CA GLY A 171 -0.24 5.04 10.59
C GLY A 171 1.20 5.09 11.10
N ASN A 172 1.83 3.97 11.45
CA ASN A 172 3.20 4.03 12.00
C ASN A 172 4.29 4.10 10.90
N PRO A 173 5.47 4.71 11.19
CA PRO A 173 6.55 4.79 10.22
C PRO A 173 7.09 3.44 9.74
N LEU A 174 7.08 2.43 10.61
CA LEU A 174 7.55 1.09 10.27
C LEU A 174 6.70 0.43 9.16
N SER A 175 5.38 0.70 9.14
CA SER A 175 4.47 0.16 8.15
C SER A 175 4.63 0.80 6.78
N VAL A 176 5.04 2.08 6.75
CA VAL A 176 5.48 2.73 5.51
C VAL A 176 6.64 1.93 4.94
N VAL A 177 7.69 1.67 5.73
CA VAL A 177 8.86 0.88 5.29
C VAL A 177 8.45 -0.50 4.79
N PHE A 178 7.64 -1.26 5.55
CA PHE A 178 7.12 -2.57 5.11
C PHE A 178 6.38 -2.48 3.77
N THR A 179 5.48 -1.51 3.64
CA THR A 179 4.67 -1.34 2.43
C THR A 179 5.54 -1.01 1.23
N ILE A 180 6.55 -0.15 1.38
CA ILE A 180 7.46 0.20 0.28
C ILE A 180 8.31 -1.01 -0.13
N ILE A 181 8.89 -1.71 0.84
CA ILE A 181 9.73 -2.89 0.60
C ILE A 181 8.94 -4.03 -0.04
N ASP A 182 7.69 -4.25 0.36
CA ASP A 182 6.81 -5.23 -0.28
C ASP A 182 6.42 -4.84 -1.70
N ARG A 183 6.16 -3.55 -1.96
CA ARG A 183 5.89 -3.06 -3.33
C ARG A 183 7.11 -3.19 -4.24
N LEU A 184 8.31 -2.85 -3.76
CA LEU A 184 9.55 -3.05 -4.49
C LEU A 184 9.73 -4.51 -4.90
N ASN A 185 9.54 -5.44 -3.95
CA ASN A 185 9.62 -6.87 -4.24
C ASN A 185 8.55 -7.35 -5.22
N VAL A 186 7.31 -6.86 -5.10
CA VAL A 186 6.23 -7.20 -6.05
C VAL A 186 6.58 -6.72 -7.45
N CYS A 187 7.08 -5.48 -7.61
CA CYS A 187 7.52 -4.97 -8.91
C CYS A 187 8.64 -5.81 -9.52
N LYS A 188 9.66 -6.19 -8.73
CA LYS A 188 10.73 -7.10 -9.19
C LYS A 188 10.20 -8.46 -9.61
N SER A 189 9.32 -9.04 -8.78
CA SER A 189 8.71 -10.34 -9.07
C SER A 189 7.88 -10.30 -10.36
N LEU A 190 7.14 -9.22 -10.59
CA LEU A 190 6.40 -8.99 -11.84
C LEU A 190 7.35 -8.92 -13.04
N GLY A 191 8.50 -8.25 -12.89
CA GLY A 191 9.50 -8.17 -13.95
C GLY A 191 10.16 -9.52 -14.28
N GLU A 192 10.57 -10.26 -13.25
CA GLU A 192 11.33 -11.52 -13.37
C GLU A 192 10.46 -12.73 -13.73
N HIS A 193 9.24 -12.81 -13.19
CA HIS A 193 8.40 -14.01 -13.24
C HIS A 193 7.16 -13.82 -14.13
N SER A 194 7.13 -12.78 -14.98
CA SER A 194 6.03 -12.62 -15.93
C SER A 194 5.99 -13.84 -16.85
N PRO A 195 4.87 -14.61 -16.87
CA PRO A 195 4.73 -15.77 -17.74
C PRO A 195 4.52 -15.36 -19.21
N TYR A 196 4.45 -14.06 -19.48
CA TYR A 196 4.14 -13.51 -20.79
C TYR A 196 5.42 -13.09 -21.52
N PRO A 197 5.45 -13.21 -22.86
CA PRO A 197 6.49 -12.59 -23.68
C PRO A 197 6.60 -11.09 -23.38
N GLU A 198 7.79 -10.52 -23.55
CA GLU A 198 8.09 -9.10 -23.27
C GLU A 198 7.09 -8.11 -23.90
N MET A 199 6.63 -8.41 -25.13
CA MET A 199 5.62 -7.62 -25.85
C MET A 199 4.24 -7.61 -25.18
N ILE A 200 3.90 -8.62 -24.39
CA ILE A 200 2.64 -8.71 -23.63
C ILE A 200 2.86 -8.19 -22.21
N ARG A 201 4.03 -8.46 -21.60
CA ARG A 201 4.44 -7.95 -20.29
C ARG A 201 4.34 -6.42 -20.23
N SER A 202 4.91 -5.74 -21.21
CA SER A 202 4.84 -4.28 -21.41
C SER A 202 3.41 -3.70 -21.43
N LYS A 203 2.41 -4.53 -21.75
CA LYS A 203 1.00 -4.10 -21.86
C LYS A 203 0.19 -4.34 -20.60
N LEU A 204 0.58 -5.31 -19.78
CA LEU A 204 -0.20 -5.78 -18.64
C LEU A 204 0.46 -5.42 -17.32
N ASP A 205 1.77 -5.63 -17.22
CA ASP A 205 2.50 -5.53 -15.96
C ASP A 205 3.03 -4.11 -15.73
N ASP A 206 3.47 -3.40 -16.78
CA ASP A 206 4.07 -2.07 -16.66
C ASP A 206 3.12 -0.99 -16.10
N PRO A 207 1.82 -0.93 -16.47
CA PRO A 207 0.88 -0.01 -15.82
C PRO A 207 0.71 -0.31 -14.33
N LEU A 208 0.69 -1.59 -13.95
CA LEU A 208 0.60 -2.02 -12.55
C LEU A 208 1.88 -1.66 -11.79
N VAL A 209 3.06 -1.93 -12.37
CA VAL A 209 4.36 -1.58 -11.78
C VAL A 209 4.48 -0.07 -11.57
N THR A 210 4.14 0.72 -12.59
CA THR A 210 4.08 2.18 -12.53
C THR A 210 3.14 2.64 -11.41
N TYR A 211 1.92 2.09 -11.36
CA TYR A 211 0.97 2.39 -10.30
C TYR A 211 1.53 2.07 -8.91
N LEU A 212 2.14 0.89 -8.73
CA LEU A 212 2.72 0.48 -7.46
C LEU A 212 3.82 1.46 -7.01
N TYR A 213 4.73 1.88 -7.89
CA TYR A 213 5.74 2.89 -7.56
C TYR A 213 5.11 4.26 -7.24
N LEU A 214 4.12 4.71 -8.01
CA LEU A 214 3.47 6.00 -7.73
C LEU A 214 2.70 5.97 -6.40
N THR A 215 2.14 4.84 -5.99
CA THR A 215 1.53 4.72 -4.65
C THR A 215 2.57 4.71 -3.53
N CYS A 216 3.84 4.42 -3.81
CA CYS A 216 4.92 4.60 -2.84
C CYS A 216 5.11 6.09 -2.51
N PHE A 217 4.90 6.99 -3.47
CA PHE A 217 5.00 8.44 -3.26
C PHE A 217 3.96 8.90 -2.24
N ASP A 218 2.74 8.34 -2.32
CA ASP A 218 1.68 8.59 -1.32
C ASP A 218 2.19 8.27 0.09
N ARG A 219 2.78 7.08 0.28
CA ARG A 219 3.21 6.58 1.61
C ARG A 219 4.44 7.31 2.12
N LEU A 220 5.43 7.57 1.27
CA LEU A 220 6.66 8.26 1.65
C LEU A 220 6.44 9.75 1.96
N GLY A 221 5.39 10.36 1.41
CA GLY A 221 5.02 11.75 1.70
C GLY A 221 4.01 11.91 2.84
N GLN A 222 3.59 10.82 3.49
CA GLN A 222 2.75 10.92 4.68
C GLN A 222 3.53 11.56 5.84
N PRO A 223 2.89 12.42 6.63
CA PRO A 223 3.52 12.94 7.85
C PRO A 223 3.78 11.78 8.84
N ALA A 224 4.77 11.94 9.73
CA ALA A 224 5.15 10.89 10.68
C ALA A 224 4.03 10.54 11.68
N ASP A 225 3.12 11.48 11.93
CA ASP A 225 1.93 11.37 12.75
C ASP A 225 0.65 11.27 11.90
N TRP A 226 0.73 10.62 10.73
CA TRP A 226 -0.44 10.41 9.89
C TRP A 226 -1.52 9.62 10.62
N LEU A 227 -2.75 10.15 10.57
CA LEU A 227 -3.95 9.54 11.12
C LEU A 227 -5.02 9.51 10.03
N ASP A 228 -5.86 8.49 10.02
CA ASP A 228 -7.12 8.54 9.27
C ASP A 228 -8.05 9.63 9.86
N PHE A 229 -9.13 9.96 9.14
CA PHE A 229 -10.02 11.05 9.53
C PHE A 229 -10.67 10.82 10.90
N GLY A 230 -11.07 9.59 11.21
CA GLY A 230 -11.71 9.24 12.48
C GLY A 230 -10.72 9.38 13.64
N ALA A 231 -9.56 8.76 13.51
CA ALA A 231 -8.48 8.85 14.50
C ALA A 231 -7.99 10.29 14.70
N TRP A 232 -7.92 11.10 13.63
CA TRP A 232 -7.59 12.52 13.71
C TRP A 232 -8.65 13.32 14.47
N MET A 233 -9.93 13.01 14.28
CA MET A 233 -11.04 13.65 15.02
C MET A 233 -10.99 13.33 16.52
N GLU A 234 -10.63 12.10 16.88
CA GLU A 234 -10.56 11.64 18.27
C GLU A 234 -9.24 12.01 18.97
N SER A 235 -8.18 12.28 18.21
CA SER A 235 -6.85 12.53 18.76
C SER A 235 -6.81 13.81 19.60
N SER A 236 -6.35 13.70 20.84
CA SER A 236 -6.12 14.87 21.70
C SER A 236 -4.96 15.73 21.22
N LYS A 237 -3.99 15.16 20.50
CA LYS A 237 -2.79 15.86 20.00
C LYS A 237 -3.11 16.91 18.93
N HIS A 238 -4.11 16.64 18.09
CA HIS A 238 -4.51 17.54 16.99
C HIS A 238 -5.69 18.44 17.35
N LYS A 239 -6.02 18.57 18.64
CA LYS A 239 -7.16 19.38 19.08
C LYS A 239 -7.03 20.85 18.65
N SER A 240 -5.85 21.46 18.78
CA SER A 240 -5.62 22.85 18.38
C SER A 240 -5.81 23.07 16.88
N GLU A 241 -5.37 22.12 16.05
CA GLU A 241 -5.58 22.13 14.59
C GLU A 241 -7.08 22.13 14.28
N ARG A 242 -7.84 21.23 14.94
CA ARG A 242 -9.30 21.14 14.78
C ARG A 242 -10.03 22.37 15.28
N ASP A 243 -9.70 22.86 16.48
CA ASP A 243 -10.33 24.03 17.08
C ASP A 243 -10.14 25.27 16.19
N GLY A 244 -8.94 25.43 15.61
CA GLY A 244 -8.66 26.50 14.66
C GLY A 244 -9.48 26.41 13.37
N ILE A 245 -9.75 25.20 12.87
CA ILE A 245 -10.64 24.98 11.71
C ILE A 245 -12.10 25.28 12.12
N VAL A 246 -12.59 24.70 13.21
CA VAL A 246 -13.97 24.87 13.70
C VAL A 246 -14.29 26.33 13.95
N GLN A 247 -13.36 27.10 14.52
CA GLN A 247 -13.55 28.53 14.75
C GLN A 247 -13.77 29.31 13.44
N ARG A 248 -13.07 28.95 12.36
CA ARG A 248 -13.28 29.55 11.02
C ARG A 248 -14.62 29.18 10.39
N LEU A 249 -15.25 28.10 10.85
CA LEU A 249 -16.49 27.56 10.29
C LEU A 249 -17.74 27.93 11.08
N GLN A 250 -17.63 28.73 12.16
CA GLN A 250 -18.74 29.08 13.07
C GLN A 250 -19.95 29.74 12.38
N SER A 251 -19.79 30.27 11.17
CA SER A 251 -20.85 30.90 10.37
C SER A 251 -21.45 29.99 9.27
N GLN A 252 -20.95 28.78 9.10
CA GLN A 252 -21.40 27.85 8.05
C GLN A 252 -22.47 26.89 8.57
N GLY A 253 -23.39 26.48 7.71
CA GLY A 253 -24.31 25.38 8.01
C GLY A 253 -23.57 24.06 8.22
N LEU A 254 -24.19 23.08 8.90
CA LEU A 254 -23.57 21.80 9.25
C LEU A 254 -22.94 21.07 8.05
N GLU A 255 -23.63 21.07 6.90
CA GLU A 255 -23.14 20.42 5.68
C GLU A 255 -21.86 21.08 5.15
N ASP A 256 -21.86 22.41 5.01
CA ASP A 256 -20.70 23.15 4.51
C ASP A 256 -19.55 23.13 5.51
N GLY A 257 -19.84 23.20 6.81
CA GLY A 257 -18.87 23.03 7.88
C GLY A 257 -18.19 21.66 7.81
N THR A 258 -18.95 20.58 7.63
CA THR A 258 -18.40 19.21 7.50
C THR A 258 -17.54 19.07 6.25
N ARG A 259 -18.01 19.62 5.12
CA ARG A 259 -17.26 19.61 3.85
C ARG A 259 -15.95 20.39 3.98
N SER A 260 -15.97 21.54 4.63
CA SER A 260 -14.79 22.36 4.88
C SER A 260 -13.80 21.66 5.83
N LEU A 261 -14.29 21.08 6.93
CA LEU A 261 -13.45 20.32 7.86
C LEU A 261 -12.73 19.15 7.17
N HIS A 262 -13.46 18.38 6.36
CA HIS A 262 -12.87 17.27 5.60
C HIS A 262 -11.87 17.75 4.53
N ARG A 263 -12.10 18.92 3.91
CA ARG A 263 -11.13 19.54 2.97
C ARG A 263 -9.84 19.95 3.68
N GLU A 264 -9.94 20.58 4.84
CA GLU A 264 -8.79 20.99 5.63
C GLU A 264 -7.97 19.76 6.08
N TYR A 265 -8.63 18.71 6.60
CA TYR A 265 -7.98 17.44 6.90
C TYR A 265 -7.22 16.87 5.68
N ASN A 266 -7.90 16.79 4.52
CA ASN A 266 -7.27 16.27 3.30
C ASN A 266 -6.12 17.15 2.79
N SER A 267 -6.08 18.44 3.13
CA SER A 267 -4.97 19.31 2.80
C SER A 267 -3.68 18.91 3.54
N VAL A 268 -3.80 18.28 4.72
CA VAL A 268 -2.66 17.85 5.55
C VAL A 268 -2.36 16.35 5.40
N TYR A 269 -3.38 15.50 5.53
CA TYR A 269 -3.24 14.04 5.59
C TYR A 269 -3.74 13.34 4.32
N GLY A 270 -4.34 14.07 3.38
CA GLY A 270 -4.90 13.50 2.17
C GLY A 270 -3.81 13.02 1.21
N VAL A 271 -4.15 11.96 0.47
CA VAL A 271 -3.27 11.30 -0.50
C VAL A 271 -2.63 12.29 -1.47
N ARG A 272 -3.41 13.26 -1.98
CA ARG A 272 -2.90 14.30 -2.88
C ARG A 272 -1.77 15.10 -2.23
N SER A 273 -1.99 15.58 -1.01
CA SER A 273 -0.99 16.38 -0.30
C SER A 273 0.26 15.56 0.03
N SER A 274 0.10 14.30 0.45
CA SER A 274 1.23 13.39 0.67
C SER A 274 2.03 13.17 -0.60
N PHE A 275 1.38 12.89 -1.73
CA PHE A 275 2.06 12.69 -3.01
C PHE A 275 2.93 13.89 -3.43
N PHE A 276 2.37 15.11 -3.39
CA PHE A 276 3.15 16.31 -3.75
C PHE A 276 4.21 16.67 -2.69
N ARG A 277 3.97 16.35 -1.41
CA ARG A 277 4.98 16.53 -0.35
C ARG A 277 6.20 15.65 -0.62
N PHE A 278 5.97 14.39 -0.99
CA PHE A 278 7.05 13.49 -1.37
C PHE A 278 7.87 14.04 -2.55
N LEU A 279 7.20 14.46 -3.63
CA LEU A 279 7.89 15.02 -4.80
C LEU A 279 8.77 16.21 -4.41
N ARG A 280 8.26 17.11 -3.56
CA ARG A 280 8.99 18.30 -3.09
C ARG A 280 10.09 17.98 -2.08
N SER A 281 10.06 16.83 -1.42
CA SER A 281 11.12 16.40 -0.49
C SER A 281 12.29 15.70 -1.17
N LEU A 282 12.14 15.33 -2.45
CA LEU A 282 13.21 14.69 -3.22
C LEU A 282 14.42 15.61 -3.36
N PRO A 283 15.66 15.06 -3.44
CA PRO A 283 16.82 15.84 -3.77
C PRO A 283 16.63 16.52 -5.14
N PRO A 284 17.06 17.78 -5.34
CA PRO A 284 16.81 18.51 -6.59
C PRO A 284 17.23 17.76 -7.85
N LYS A 285 18.36 17.02 -7.79
CA LYS A 285 18.84 16.18 -8.91
C LYS A 285 17.86 15.06 -9.25
N THR A 286 17.36 14.35 -8.25
CA THR A 286 16.41 13.23 -8.42
C THR A 286 15.05 13.73 -8.89
N HIS A 287 14.56 14.84 -8.31
CA HIS A 287 13.32 15.48 -8.74
C HIS A 287 13.42 15.91 -10.20
N ARG A 288 14.52 16.56 -10.61
CA ARG A 288 14.75 16.93 -12.01
C ARG A 288 14.82 15.74 -12.95
N GLU A 289 15.56 14.69 -12.59
CA GLU A 289 15.67 13.46 -13.37
C GLU A 289 14.29 12.79 -13.58
N LEU A 290 13.45 12.77 -12.54
CA LEU A 290 12.08 12.28 -12.63
C LEU A 290 11.24 13.13 -13.59
N LEU A 291 11.30 14.46 -13.51
CA LEU A 291 10.51 15.32 -14.40
C LEU A 291 11.03 15.34 -15.84
N ASP A 292 12.34 15.20 -16.04
CA ASP A 292 12.97 15.07 -17.37
C ASP A 292 12.68 13.72 -18.03
N SER A 293 12.29 12.71 -17.24
CA SER A 293 11.79 11.44 -17.77
C SER A 293 10.43 11.56 -18.44
N ILE A 294 9.72 12.69 -18.28
CA ILE A 294 8.39 12.95 -18.84
C ILE A 294 8.50 14.02 -19.92
N ASP A 295 8.48 13.60 -21.19
CA ASP A 295 8.39 14.49 -22.34
C ASP A 295 6.91 14.83 -22.57
N ARG A 296 6.49 16.06 -22.25
CA ARG A 296 5.08 16.47 -22.35
C ARG A 296 4.97 17.80 -23.08
N ASP A 297 4.32 17.78 -24.23
CA ASP A 297 4.09 18.94 -25.10
C ASP A 297 2.61 19.32 -25.12
N VAL A 298 2.31 20.60 -24.89
CA VAL A 298 0.97 21.16 -24.95
C VAL A 298 0.86 22.03 -26.18
N SER A 299 -0.04 21.68 -27.10
CA SER A 299 -0.25 22.39 -28.37
C SER A 299 -1.67 22.90 -28.51
N THR A 300 -1.85 24.14 -28.96
CA THR A 300 -3.18 24.72 -29.23
C THR A 300 -3.73 24.28 -30.59
N TYR A 301 -5.06 24.31 -30.76
CA TYR A 301 -5.69 24.02 -32.04
C TYR A 301 -5.59 25.20 -33.02
N LEU A 302 -5.82 24.88 -34.30
CA LEU A 302 -5.98 25.86 -35.37
C LEU A 302 -6.97 26.99 -34.99
N PRO A 303 -6.72 28.23 -35.44
CA PRO A 303 -5.68 28.63 -36.42
C PRO A 303 -4.29 28.85 -35.83
N ASN A 304 -4.18 28.99 -34.51
CA ASN A 304 -2.92 29.29 -33.84
C ASN A 304 -2.24 28.00 -33.40
N LEU A 305 -1.46 27.39 -34.28
CA LEU A 305 -0.59 26.26 -33.92
C LEU A 305 0.62 26.80 -33.14
N SER A 306 0.48 26.92 -31.82
CA SER A 306 1.61 27.10 -30.92
C SER A 306 1.75 25.89 -30.01
N GLY A 307 2.98 25.50 -29.76
CA GLY A 307 3.35 24.41 -28.85
C GLY A 307 4.27 24.93 -27.77
N ARG A 308 4.15 24.37 -26.57
CA ARG A 308 5.12 24.56 -25.49
C ARG A 308 5.36 23.26 -24.75
N GLN A 309 6.53 23.15 -24.14
CA GLN A 309 6.78 22.13 -23.15
C GLN A 309 5.90 22.38 -21.91
N ALA A 310 5.47 21.29 -21.28
CA ALA A 310 4.75 21.34 -20.02
C ALA A 310 5.64 21.86 -18.90
N THR A 311 5.07 22.65 -18.00
CA THR A 311 5.80 23.12 -16.81
C THR A 311 6.01 21.96 -15.84
N ASP A 312 6.93 22.14 -14.88
CA ASP A 312 7.19 21.14 -13.85
C ASP A 312 5.90 20.82 -13.06
N GLU A 313 5.08 21.82 -12.73
CA GLU A 313 3.79 21.62 -12.05
C GLU A 313 2.79 20.81 -12.87
N GLU A 314 2.80 20.96 -14.20
CA GLU A 314 1.96 20.16 -15.09
C GLU A 314 2.42 18.70 -15.15
N LYS A 315 3.74 18.47 -15.12
CA LYS A 315 4.31 17.12 -15.04
C LYS A 315 4.04 16.45 -13.70
N GLU A 316 4.14 17.17 -12.58
CA GLU A 316 3.75 16.63 -11.27
C GLU A 316 2.25 16.29 -11.20
N LYS A 317 1.38 17.16 -11.78
CA LYS A 317 -0.05 16.86 -11.92
C LYS A 317 -0.31 15.65 -12.80
N TYR A 318 0.47 15.47 -13.87
CA TYR A 318 0.41 14.28 -14.72
C TYR A 318 0.73 13.01 -13.92
N LEU A 319 1.80 12.99 -13.13
CA LEU A 319 2.17 11.86 -12.26
C LEU A 319 1.02 11.48 -11.31
N PHE A 320 0.45 12.46 -10.61
CA PHE A 320 -0.66 12.21 -9.68
C PHE A 320 -1.92 11.72 -10.39
N ARG A 321 -2.23 12.28 -11.56
CA ARG A 321 -3.36 11.83 -12.37
C ARG A 321 -3.16 10.39 -12.85
N ARG A 322 -1.96 10.03 -13.30
CA ARG A 322 -1.64 8.68 -13.75
C ARG A 322 -1.84 7.64 -12.66
N ARG A 323 -1.42 7.98 -11.43
CA ARG A 323 -1.71 7.19 -10.22
C ARG A 323 -3.22 6.98 -10.02
N ASN A 324 -4.02 8.02 -10.21
CA ASN A 324 -5.48 7.98 -10.00
C ASN A 324 -6.26 7.30 -11.12
N ASP A 325 -5.78 7.34 -12.36
CA ASP A 325 -6.41 6.67 -13.48
C ASP A 325 -6.49 5.15 -13.22
N TYR A 326 -5.45 4.58 -12.61
CA TYR A 326 -5.45 3.17 -12.22
C TYR A 326 -6.49 2.86 -11.13
N THR A 327 -6.60 3.69 -10.08
CA THR A 327 -7.51 3.41 -8.95
C THR A 327 -8.97 3.67 -9.24
N HIS A 328 -9.28 4.74 -9.98
CA HIS A 328 -10.67 5.19 -10.13
C HIS A 328 -11.33 4.77 -11.43
N LYS A 329 -10.55 4.58 -12.50
CA LYS A 329 -11.11 4.19 -13.80
C LYS A 329 -10.96 2.70 -14.07
N ALA A 330 -10.21 1.98 -13.23
CA ALA A 330 -9.73 0.63 -13.51
C ALA A 330 -9.14 0.55 -14.93
N ASP A 331 -8.52 1.65 -15.37
CA ASP A 331 -7.99 1.77 -16.71
C ASP A 331 -6.59 1.16 -16.73
N PHE A 332 -6.58 -0.17 -16.81
CA PHE A 332 -5.36 -0.97 -16.89
C PHE A 332 -4.67 -0.81 -18.25
N ARG A 333 -5.33 -0.18 -19.22
CA ARG A 333 -4.72 0.09 -20.52
C ARG A 333 -4.00 1.43 -20.43
N PRO A 334 -2.70 1.50 -20.77
CA PRO A 334 -2.12 2.79 -21.05
C PRO A 334 -2.93 3.46 -22.17
N PRO A 335 -3.07 4.80 -22.14
CA PRO A 335 -3.72 5.49 -23.25
C PRO A 335 -2.99 5.11 -24.55
N PRO A 336 -3.67 5.06 -25.70
CA PRO A 336 -3.06 4.67 -26.97
C PRO A 336 -1.79 5.49 -27.21
N GLY A 337 -0.64 4.82 -27.14
CA GLY A 337 0.67 5.47 -27.27
C GLY A 337 1.68 5.01 -26.22
N GLU A 338 1.32 5.05 -24.94
CA GLU A 338 2.19 4.76 -23.78
C GLU A 338 2.53 3.26 -23.71
N TRP A 339 3.32 2.77 -24.65
CA TRP A 339 3.84 1.41 -24.64
C TRP A 339 5.18 1.41 -23.92
N PHE A 340 5.13 1.05 -22.64
CA PHE A 340 6.30 0.91 -21.79
C PHE A 340 7.06 -0.36 -22.19
N GLY A 341 8.11 -0.22 -22.98
CA GLY A 341 8.87 -1.39 -23.40
C GLY A 341 10.07 -0.99 -24.22
N GLY A 342 11.11 -0.48 -23.56
CA GLY A 342 12.50 -0.35 -24.05
C GLY A 342 12.76 0.36 -25.39
N GLY A 343 11.72 0.74 -26.11
CA GLY A 343 11.70 1.35 -27.42
C GLY A 343 10.70 2.48 -27.42
N ILE A 344 10.86 3.39 -28.37
CA ILE A 344 10.15 4.65 -28.52
C ILE A 344 8.63 4.40 -28.42
N ALA A 345 8.07 4.55 -27.22
CA ALA A 345 6.63 4.54 -27.02
C ALA A 345 6.02 5.65 -27.87
N SER A 346 4.91 5.38 -28.53
CA SER A 346 4.18 6.45 -29.20
C SER A 346 3.70 7.46 -28.15
N PRO A 347 3.69 8.76 -28.42
CA PRO A 347 3.18 9.69 -27.43
C PRO A 347 1.69 9.43 -27.16
N VAL A 348 1.28 9.48 -25.90
CA VAL A 348 -0.13 9.58 -25.52
C VAL A 348 -0.65 10.95 -25.87
N GLN A 349 -1.74 10.97 -26.63
CA GLN A 349 -2.41 12.20 -27.01
C GLN A 349 -3.71 12.37 -26.22
N GLU A 350 -3.81 13.48 -25.50
CA GLU A 350 -5.00 13.90 -24.78
C GLU A 350 -5.58 15.14 -25.46
N PHE A 351 -6.82 15.05 -25.91
CA PHE A 351 -7.52 16.15 -26.57
C PHE A 351 -8.45 16.84 -25.57
N THR A 352 -8.29 18.15 -25.40
CA THR A 352 -9.28 19.01 -24.72
C THR A 352 -9.96 19.90 -25.75
N ALA A 353 -10.87 20.77 -25.33
CA ALA A 353 -11.48 21.77 -26.22
C ALA A 353 -10.50 22.86 -26.69
N LYS A 354 -9.38 23.08 -25.96
CA LYS A 354 -8.47 24.21 -26.20
C LYS A 354 -7.08 23.79 -26.67
N ASN A 355 -6.66 22.60 -26.31
CA ASN A 355 -5.35 22.07 -26.63
C ASN A 355 -5.39 20.56 -26.86
N TRP A 356 -4.35 20.04 -27.50
CA TRP A 356 -3.99 18.63 -27.42
C TRP A 356 -2.64 18.52 -26.71
N THR A 357 -2.50 17.52 -25.86
CA THR A 357 -1.28 17.27 -25.09
C THR A 357 -0.68 15.94 -25.52
N SER A 358 0.59 15.95 -25.91
CA SER A 358 1.39 14.78 -26.24
C SER A 358 2.24 14.42 -25.02
N THR A 359 2.27 13.17 -24.58
CA THR A 359 3.08 12.73 -23.43
C THR A 359 3.81 11.43 -23.71
N GLN A 360 5.09 11.41 -23.40
CA GLN A 360 5.94 10.23 -23.49
C GLN A 360 6.79 10.14 -22.23
N THR A 361 7.02 8.93 -21.74
CA THR A 361 7.91 8.67 -20.60
C THR A 361 9.14 7.91 -21.07
N ARG A 362 10.32 8.24 -20.54
CA ARG A 362 11.61 7.60 -20.86
C ARG A 362 12.19 6.94 -19.62
N GLY A 363 12.79 5.76 -19.78
CA GLY A 363 13.47 5.06 -18.67
C GLY A 363 12.55 4.58 -17.54
N TRP A 364 11.24 4.44 -17.82
CA TRP A 364 10.31 3.80 -16.89
C TRP A 364 10.30 2.29 -17.12
N PRO A 365 10.23 1.47 -16.05
CA PRO A 365 9.96 1.86 -14.66
C PRO A 365 11.20 2.23 -13.81
N ASP A 366 12.42 2.09 -14.33
CA ASP A 366 13.67 2.23 -13.56
C ASP A 366 13.83 3.58 -12.85
N ILE A 367 13.45 4.68 -13.49
CA ILE A 367 13.49 6.02 -12.88
C ILE A 367 12.52 6.14 -11.70
N LEU A 368 11.35 5.51 -11.78
CA LEU A 368 10.41 5.47 -10.66
C LEU A 368 10.95 4.62 -9.52
N GLU A 369 11.51 3.45 -9.82
CA GLU A 369 12.13 2.59 -8.82
C GLU A 369 13.26 3.32 -8.08
N LYS A 370 14.18 3.93 -8.82
CA LYS A 370 15.28 4.74 -8.27
C LYS A 370 14.76 5.84 -7.37
N THR A 371 13.72 6.55 -7.81
CA THR A 371 13.08 7.62 -7.04
C THR A 371 12.50 7.09 -5.72
N VAL A 372 11.82 5.94 -5.75
CA VAL A 372 11.28 5.29 -4.54
C VAL A 372 12.39 4.88 -3.58
N ARG A 373 13.49 4.29 -4.07
CA ARG A 373 14.62 3.90 -3.24
C ARG A 373 15.30 5.10 -2.57
N ILE A 374 15.54 6.18 -3.31
CA ILE A 374 16.09 7.44 -2.76
C ILE A 374 15.13 8.02 -1.72
N GLY A 375 13.84 8.04 -2.02
CA GLY A 375 12.80 8.50 -1.11
C GLY A 375 12.74 7.69 0.19
N LEU A 376 12.85 6.36 0.10
CA LEU A 376 12.89 5.49 1.27
C LEU A 376 14.16 5.69 2.09
N ALA A 377 15.31 5.89 1.44
CA ALA A 377 16.56 6.22 2.13
C ALA A 377 16.43 7.54 2.92
N GLN A 378 15.90 8.61 2.30
CA GLN A 378 15.63 9.87 3.00
C GLN A 378 14.65 9.70 4.18
N TYR A 379 13.61 8.88 3.99
CA TYR A 379 12.63 8.59 5.02
C TYR A 379 13.25 7.91 6.24
N LEU A 380 14.15 6.95 6.02
CA LEU A 380 14.91 6.28 7.10
C LEU A 380 15.93 7.23 7.74
N SER A 381 16.65 8.01 6.95
CA SER A 381 17.62 8.98 7.47
C SER A 381 16.97 10.04 8.37
N ALA A 382 15.76 10.50 8.04
CA ALA A 382 15.03 11.45 8.88
C ALA A 382 14.62 10.87 10.25
N ALA A 383 14.69 9.55 10.40
CA ALA A 383 14.45 8.88 11.67
C ALA A 383 15.70 8.83 12.53
N ILE A 384 16.91 8.97 12.00
CA ILE A 384 18.14 8.94 12.81
C ILE A 384 18.29 10.30 13.47
#